data_AF-A0A2T1C342-F1
#
_entry.id   AF-A0A2T1C342-F1
#
_cell.length_a   1.000
_cell.length_b   1.000
_cell.length_c   1.000
_cell.angle_alpha   90.00
_cell.angle_beta   90.00
_cell.angle_gamma   90.00
#
_symmetry.space_group_name_H-M   'P 1'
#
loop_
_entity.id
_entity.type
_entity.pdbx_description
1 polymer ?
#
loop_
_entity_poly.entity_id
_entity_poly.type
_entity_poly.pdbx_seq_one_letter_code
_entity_poly.pdbx_strand_id
1 'polypeptide(L)'
;MSRFLLSTTLSTAIFILPTLSLAGGANAQFPQPNGRGDYYSIQTPGTTSSHLVWQVVSSELNCRSRPGSNSRVVRKLFKGDVINLVSRPKIRRDAKGLPWLFVAKEGSLEDIKTRCFVRGNAQFIKPIPYSFSDLKLGSVLNT
;
A
#
# COMPACT_ATOMS: atom_id res chain seq x y z
N MET A 1 79.28 -16.63 -9.40
CA MET A 1 78.78 -15.71 -8.35
C MET A 1 77.61 -14.90 -8.92
N SER A 2 76.52 -14.88 -8.15
CA SER A 2 75.16 -14.33 -8.32
C SER A 2 74.83 -13.38 -9.50
N ARG A 3 73.74 -13.67 -10.23
CA ARG A 3 72.98 -12.69 -11.03
C ARG A 3 71.69 -12.37 -10.29
N PHE A 4 71.53 -11.11 -9.88
CA PHE A 4 70.33 -10.56 -9.25
C PHE A 4 69.19 -10.41 -10.28
N LEU A 5 67.99 -10.87 -9.93
CA LEU A 5 66.75 -10.63 -10.67
C LEU A 5 66.02 -9.44 -10.02
N LEU A 6 65.74 -8.38 -10.79
CA LEU A 6 64.85 -7.29 -10.39
C LEU A 6 63.44 -7.58 -10.90
N SER A 7 62.51 -7.74 -9.96
CA SER A 7 61.08 -7.89 -10.21
C SER A 7 60.39 -6.55 -9.94
N THR A 8 59.81 -5.92 -10.96
CA THR A 8 58.99 -4.72 -10.83
C THR A 8 57.51 -5.09 -10.90
N THR A 9 56.79 -4.96 -9.79
CA THR A 9 55.34 -5.12 -9.71
C THR A 9 54.63 -3.83 -10.09
N LEU A 10 53.70 -3.91 -11.07
CA LEU A 10 52.88 -2.80 -11.54
C LEU A 10 51.55 -2.76 -10.77
N SER A 11 51.34 -1.77 -9.90
CA SER A 11 50.07 -1.55 -9.21
C SER A 11 49.10 -0.75 -10.09
N THR A 12 47.96 -1.34 -10.44
CA THR A 12 46.85 -0.64 -11.11
C THR A 12 45.84 -0.15 -10.07
N ALA A 13 45.59 1.16 -10.06
CA ALA A 13 44.56 1.79 -9.23
C ALA A 13 43.20 1.70 -9.92
N ILE A 14 42.19 1.12 -9.26
CA ILE A 14 40.81 1.03 -9.74
C ILE A 14 40.05 2.25 -9.22
N PHE A 15 39.67 3.16 -10.11
CA PHE A 15 38.75 4.26 -9.81
C PHE A 15 37.31 3.73 -9.82
N ILE A 16 36.66 3.70 -8.67
CA ILE A 16 35.24 3.38 -8.55
C ILE A 16 34.44 4.65 -8.86
N LEU A 17 33.77 4.68 -10.01
CA LEU A 17 32.79 5.74 -10.30
C LEU A 17 31.51 5.46 -9.50
N PRO A 18 30.93 6.46 -8.80
CA PRO A 18 29.60 6.32 -8.24
C PRO A 18 28.58 6.29 -9.38
N THR A 19 27.86 5.19 -9.51
CA THR A 19 26.72 5.07 -10.40
C THR A 19 25.58 5.97 -9.90
N LEU A 20 25.34 7.09 -10.60
CA LEU A 20 24.13 7.89 -10.47
C LEU A 20 22.91 7.03 -10.86
N SER A 21 22.17 6.57 -9.86
CA SER A 21 20.88 5.93 -10.09
C SER A 21 19.84 7.03 -10.36
N LEU A 22 19.50 7.24 -11.63
CA LEU A 22 18.29 7.97 -12.01
C LEU A 22 17.09 7.11 -11.61
N ALA A 23 16.50 7.38 -10.44
CA ALA A 23 15.19 6.85 -10.10
C ALA A 23 14.16 7.52 -11.02
N GLY A 24 13.94 6.92 -12.20
CA GLY A 24 12.84 7.25 -13.08
C GLY A 24 11.54 7.12 -12.30
N GLY A 25 10.90 8.26 -12.02
CA GLY A 25 9.57 8.30 -11.45
C GLY A 25 8.59 7.73 -12.48
N ALA A 26 8.34 6.43 -12.43
CA ALA A 26 7.14 5.86 -13.03
C ALA A 26 5.96 6.69 -12.55
N ASN A 27 5.11 7.15 -13.47
CA ASN A 27 3.83 7.79 -13.18
C ASN A 27 3.12 6.95 -12.11
N ALA A 28 3.14 7.40 -10.85
CA ALA A 28 2.61 6.63 -9.76
C ALA A 28 1.08 6.61 -9.91
N GLN A 29 0.54 5.52 -10.45
CA GLN A 29 -0.91 5.40 -10.70
C GLN A 29 -1.73 5.27 -9.41
N PHE A 30 -1.07 5.17 -8.26
CA PHE A 30 -1.70 4.88 -6.97
C PHE A 30 -1.20 5.79 -5.86
N PRO A 31 -2.01 5.99 -4.79
CA PRO A 31 -1.54 6.66 -3.59
C PRO A 31 -0.24 6.04 -3.06
N GLN A 32 0.75 6.89 -2.77
CA GLN A 32 2.05 6.44 -2.27
C GLN A 32 2.14 6.64 -0.75
N PRO A 33 2.70 5.66 -0.02
CA PRO A 33 2.98 5.85 1.39
C PRO A 33 4.22 6.73 1.60
N ASN A 34 4.36 7.32 2.78
CA ASN A 34 5.63 7.96 3.17
C ASN A 34 6.71 6.91 3.53
N GLY A 35 7.89 7.36 3.96
CA GLY A 35 9.00 6.48 4.38
C GLY A 35 8.72 5.58 5.59
N ARG A 36 7.60 5.77 6.31
CA ARG A 36 7.14 4.89 7.40
C ARG A 36 6.04 3.92 6.95
N GLY A 37 5.73 3.91 5.65
CA GLY A 37 4.63 3.12 5.08
C GLY A 37 3.26 3.78 5.23
N ASP A 38 3.14 5.01 5.76
CA ASP A 38 1.84 5.63 6.04
C ASP A 38 1.25 6.32 4.82
N TYR A 39 0.00 5.98 4.51
CA TYR A 39 -0.78 6.68 3.49
C TYR A 39 -1.39 7.95 4.09
N TYR A 40 -0.94 9.11 3.63
CA TYR A 40 -1.49 10.41 4.05
C TYR A 40 -2.34 11.11 2.98
N SER A 41 -2.41 10.53 1.79
CA SER A 41 -3.38 10.89 0.75
C SER A 41 -4.04 9.61 0.24
N ILE A 42 -5.31 9.73 -0.12
CA ILE A 42 -6.04 8.72 -0.91
C ILE A 42 -6.21 9.17 -2.35
N GLN A 43 -5.66 10.33 -2.74
CA GLN A 43 -5.80 10.81 -4.11
C GLN A 43 -4.92 9.99 -5.05
N THR A 44 -5.45 9.71 -6.24
CA THR A 44 -4.63 9.21 -7.33
C THR A 44 -3.65 10.32 -7.74
N PRO A 45 -2.34 10.05 -7.75
CA PRO A 45 -1.35 11.08 -8.09
C PRO A 45 -1.64 11.74 -9.44
N GLY A 46 -1.47 13.05 -9.51
CA GLY A 46 -1.80 13.85 -10.70
C GLY A 46 -3.30 14.14 -10.88
N THR A 47 -4.17 13.74 -9.94
CA THR A 47 -5.62 13.98 -10.02
C THR A 47 -6.20 14.51 -8.71
N THR A 48 -7.44 14.99 -8.75
CA THR A 48 -8.23 15.32 -7.55
C THR A 48 -9.11 14.14 -7.07
N SER A 49 -9.12 13.03 -7.84
CA SER A 49 -9.96 11.86 -7.57
C SER A 49 -9.39 11.01 -6.44
N SER A 50 -10.27 10.48 -5.62
CA SER A 50 -9.91 9.53 -4.56
C SER A 50 -9.81 8.10 -5.11
N HIS A 51 -8.75 7.40 -4.75
CA HIS A 51 -8.55 5.97 -4.97
C HIS A 51 -9.32 5.15 -3.94
N LEU A 52 -10.31 4.39 -4.39
CA LEU A 52 -11.31 3.80 -3.51
C LEU A 52 -11.04 2.34 -3.12
N VAL A 53 -10.30 1.59 -3.94
CA VAL A 53 -10.17 0.13 -3.80
C VAL A 53 -8.79 -0.25 -3.29
N TRP A 54 -8.78 -1.05 -2.22
CA TRP A 54 -7.58 -1.46 -1.52
C TRP A 54 -7.64 -2.95 -1.24
N GLN A 55 -6.48 -3.58 -1.09
CA GLN A 55 -6.35 -4.99 -0.74
C GLN A 55 -5.57 -5.14 0.56
N VAL A 56 -6.01 -6.05 1.42
CA VAL A 56 -5.27 -6.45 2.63
C VAL A 56 -4.07 -7.32 2.24
N VAL A 57 -2.88 -6.95 2.71
CA VAL A 57 -1.62 -7.68 2.42
C VAL A 57 -1.06 -8.42 3.64
N SER A 58 -1.41 -7.99 4.85
CA SER A 58 -1.06 -8.68 6.08
C SER A 58 -1.88 -9.96 6.24
N SER A 59 -1.32 -10.97 6.91
CA SER A 59 -2.02 -12.24 7.20
C SER A 59 -3.36 -12.01 7.90
N GLU A 60 -3.37 -11.10 8.87
CA GLU A 60 -4.55 -10.68 9.62
C GLU A 60 -4.51 -9.16 9.82
N LEU A 61 -5.68 -8.51 9.72
CA LEU A 61 -5.85 -7.08 9.95
C LEU A 61 -7.09 -6.82 10.80
N ASN A 62 -6.89 -6.09 11.91
CA ASN A 62 -7.98 -5.62 12.76
C ASN A 62 -8.77 -4.50 12.08
N CYS A 63 -10.08 -4.70 11.92
CA CYS A 63 -11.00 -3.64 11.54
C CYS A 63 -11.77 -3.15 12.77
N ARG A 64 -11.66 -1.86 13.09
CA ARG A 64 -12.06 -1.29 14.39
C ARG A 64 -13.23 -0.32 14.29
N SER A 65 -13.96 -0.13 15.38
CA SER A 65 -15.13 0.76 15.40
C SER A 65 -14.79 2.25 15.26
N ARG A 66 -13.57 2.66 15.65
CA ARG A 66 -13.05 4.03 15.56
C ARG A 66 -11.57 3.99 15.16
N PRO A 67 -11.02 5.10 14.61
CA PRO A 67 -9.57 5.24 14.43
C PRO A 67 -8.82 5.02 15.75
N GLY A 68 -7.76 4.23 15.74
CA GLY A 68 -6.84 4.05 16.87
C GLY A 68 -6.68 2.60 17.30
N SER A 69 -5.47 2.24 17.73
CA SER A 69 -5.09 0.86 18.06
C SER A 69 -5.81 0.28 19.29
N ASN A 70 -6.39 1.14 20.15
CA ASN A 70 -7.12 0.72 21.35
C ASN A 70 -8.64 0.64 21.12
N SER A 71 -9.13 1.04 19.94
CA SER A 71 -10.55 1.00 19.62
C SER A 71 -11.04 -0.44 19.47
N ARG A 72 -12.27 -0.75 19.89
CA ARG A 72 -12.85 -2.10 19.78
C ARG A 72 -12.71 -2.68 18.36
N VAL A 73 -12.21 -3.91 18.26
CA VAL A 73 -12.20 -4.69 17.02
C VAL A 73 -13.62 -5.18 16.74
N VAL A 74 -14.13 -4.92 15.54
CA VAL A 74 -15.48 -5.34 15.13
C VAL A 74 -15.45 -6.47 14.08
N ARG A 75 -14.32 -6.62 13.37
CA ARG A 75 -14.07 -7.68 12.40
C ARG A 75 -12.57 -7.91 12.23
N LYS A 76 -12.19 -9.14 11.86
CA LYS A 76 -10.87 -9.47 11.31
C LYS A 76 -10.96 -9.55 9.78
N LEU A 77 -9.99 -8.96 9.11
CA LEU A 77 -9.80 -9.07 7.66
C LEU A 77 -8.53 -9.89 7.42
N PHE A 78 -8.47 -10.57 6.28
CA PHE A 78 -7.39 -11.48 5.96
C PHE A 78 -6.71 -11.11 4.65
N LYS A 79 -5.49 -11.62 4.47
CA LYS A 79 -4.70 -11.39 3.25
C LYS A 79 -5.54 -11.73 2.01
N GLY A 80 -5.57 -10.79 1.07
CA GLY A 80 -6.33 -10.93 -0.18
C GLY A 80 -7.70 -10.27 -0.15
N ASP A 81 -8.28 -10.00 1.02
CA ASP A 81 -9.56 -9.30 1.15
C ASP A 81 -9.49 -7.95 0.43
N VAL A 82 -10.50 -7.69 -0.40
CA VAL A 82 -10.71 -6.39 -1.04
C VAL A 82 -11.60 -5.53 -0.16
N ILE A 83 -11.17 -4.30 0.07
CA ILE A 83 -11.87 -3.32 0.87
C ILE A 83 -12.04 -2.01 0.10
N ASN A 84 -13.20 -1.39 0.29
CA ASN A 84 -13.59 -0.18 -0.39
C ASN A 84 -13.73 0.96 0.61
N LEU A 85 -13.21 2.15 0.27
CA LEU A 85 -13.48 3.37 1.04
C LEU A 85 -14.96 3.75 0.92
N VAL A 86 -15.59 4.08 2.05
CA VAL A 86 -17.03 4.37 2.11
C VAL A 86 -17.33 5.70 2.80
N SER A 87 -18.56 6.20 2.65
CA SER A 87 -19.12 7.35 3.38
C SER A 87 -18.26 8.63 3.33
N ARG A 88 -18.07 9.18 2.12
CA ARG A 88 -17.19 10.33 1.81
C ARG A 88 -15.73 10.01 2.16
N PRO A 89 -15.03 9.29 1.26
CA PRO A 89 -13.65 8.84 1.44
C PRO A 89 -12.75 9.96 1.96
N LYS A 90 -12.11 9.71 3.10
CA LYS A 90 -11.07 10.55 3.67
C LYS A 90 -10.22 9.76 4.64
N ILE A 91 -8.99 10.21 4.83
CA ILE A 91 -8.12 9.70 5.87
C ILE A 91 -8.50 10.34 7.20
N ARG A 92 -8.80 9.52 8.20
CA ARG A 92 -8.91 9.98 9.59
C ARG A 92 -7.59 9.77 10.30
N ARG A 93 -7.22 10.66 11.20
CA ARG A 93 -6.03 10.52 12.03
C ARG A 93 -6.46 10.23 13.46
N ASP A 94 -5.79 9.30 14.12
CA ASP A 94 -5.98 9.10 15.56
C ASP A 94 -5.21 10.16 16.37
N ALA A 95 -5.26 10.06 17.70
CA ALA A 95 -4.56 10.97 18.61
C ALA A 95 -3.03 10.97 18.43
N LYS A 96 -2.45 9.93 17.80
CA LYS A 96 -1.02 9.84 17.49
C LYS A 96 -0.70 10.32 16.07
N GLY A 97 -1.68 10.87 15.34
CA GLY A 97 -1.51 11.33 13.97
C GLY A 97 -1.41 10.21 12.94
N LEU A 98 -1.68 8.96 13.32
CA LEU A 98 -1.58 7.81 12.45
C LEU A 98 -2.81 7.73 11.53
N PRO A 99 -2.65 7.46 10.23
CA PRO A 99 -3.78 7.42 9.30
C PRO A 99 -4.63 6.14 9.40
N TRP A 100 -5.94 6.31 9.31
CA TRP A 100 -6.97 5.29 9.34
C TRP A 100 -7.99 5.51 8.22
N LEU A 101 -8.34 4.43 7.52
CA LEU A 101 -9.29 4.41 6.41
C LEU A 101 -10.62 3.84 6.88
N PHE A 102 -11.73 4.49 6.52
CA PHE A 102 -13.08 3.97 6.78
C PHE A 102 -13.54 3.13 5.60
N VAL A 103 -13.75 1.84 5.84
CA VAL A 103 -13.88 0.83 4.79
C VAL A 103 -15.07 -0.09 5.00
N ALA A 104 -15.50 -0.72 3.90
CA ALA A 104 -16.33 -1.92 3.90
C ALA A 104 -15.57 -3.02 3.15
N LYS A 105 -15.70 -4.27 3.62
CA LYS A 105 -15.19 -5.44 2.89
C LYS A 105 -16.12 -5.72 1.71
N GLU A 106 -15.54 -6.07 0.56
CA GLU A 106 -16.29 -6.55 -0.59
C GLU A 106 -16.79 -8.00 -0.37
N GLY A 107 -17.97 -8.30 -0.90
CA GLY A 107 -18.59 -9.63 -0.77
C GLY A 107 -20.06 -9.55 -0.38
N SER A 108 -20.43 -10.30 0.66
CA SER A 108 -21.82 -10.49 1.09
C SER A 108 -22.49 -9.20 1.60
N LEU A 109 -23.82 -9.23 1.75
CA LEU A 109 -24.57 -8.14 2.38
C LEU A 109 -24.07 -7.83 3.81
N GLU A 110 -23.65 -8.85 4.55
CA GLU A 110 -23.09 -8.68 5.89
C GLU A 110 -21.67 -8.10 5.85
N ASP A 111 -20.90 -8.40 4.80
CA ASP A 111 -19.59 -7.80 4.57
C ASP A 111 -19.70 -6.29 4.37
N ILE A 112 -20.63 -5.84 3.53
CA ILE A 112 -20.80 -4.42 3.19
C ILE A 112 -21.50 -3.61 4.29
N LYS A 113 -22.33 -4.25 5.13
CA LYS A 113 -23.01 -3.60 6.27
C LYS A 113 -22.04 -3.27 7.39
N THR A 114 -21.07 -4.15 7.64
CA THR A 114 -20.08 -3.94 8.71
C THR A 114 -18.97 -3.02 8.22
N ARG A 115 -19.14 -1.72 8.47
CA ARG A 115 -18.15 -0.69 8.15
C ARG A 115 -17.26 -0.41 9.34
N CYS A 116 -15.96 -0.24 9.11
CA CYS A 116 -14.99 -0.09 10.17
C CYS A 116 -13.72 0.62 9.71
N PHE A 117 -12.81 0.88 10.65
CA PHE A 117 -11.55 1.57 10.41
C PHE A 117 -10.39 0.58 10.38
N VAL A 118 -9.59 0.66 9.31
CA VAL A 118 -8.31 -0.06 9.20
C VAL A 118 -7.14 0.91 9.21
N ARG A 119 -5.97 0.43 9.62
CA ARG A 119 -4.75 1.23 9.62
C ARG A 119 -4.28 1.49 8.19
N GLY A 120 -4.16 2.76 7.82
CA GLY A 120 -3.67 3.20 6.51
C GLY A 120 -2.15 3.11 6.40
N ASN A 121 -1.60 1.90 6.39
CA ASN A 121 -0.16 1.68 6.24
C ASN A 121 0.13 0.51 5.28
N ALA A 122 1.20 0.63 4.50
CA ALA A 122 1.63 -0.28 3.43
C ALA A 122 1.93 -1.71 3.93
N GLN A 123 2.22 -1.88 5.23
CA GLN A 123 2.39 -3.21 5.82
C GLN A 123 1.06 -3.98 5.94
N PHE A 124 -0.09 -3.29 5.90
CA PHE A 124 -1.41 -3.87 6.12
C PHE A 124 -2.26 -3.87 4.86
N ILE A 125 -2.18 -2.81 4.06
CA ILE A 125 -3.00 -2.62 2.87
C ILE A 125 -2.20 -2.03 1.72
N LYS A 126 -2.65 -2.27 0.48
CA LYS A 126 -2.15 -1.60 -0.72
C LYS A 126 -3.30 -1.14 -1.62
N PRO A 127 -3.18 -0.02 -2.36
CA PRO A 127 -4.15 0.35 -3.38
C PRO A 127 -4.09 -0.65 -4.55
N ILE A 128 -5.24 -0.98 -5.13
CA ILE A 128 -5.35 -1.82 -6.33
C ILE A 128 -6.25 -1.15 -7.39
N PRO A 129 -6.12 -1.47 -8.68
CA PRO A 129 -7.05 -0.98 -9.70
C PRO A 129 -8.51 -1.31 -9.35
N TYR A 130 -9.42 -0.44 -9.78
CA TYR A 130 -10.84 -0.79 -9.78
C TYR A 130 -11.09 -1.84 -10.88
N SER A 131 -11.54 -3.03 -10.51
CA SER A 131 -11.93 -4.07 -11.48
C SER A 131 -13.44 -4.02 -11.71
N PHE A 132 -13.86 -3.69 -12.93
CA PHE A 132 -15.27 -3.73 -13.32
C PHE A 132 -15.77 -5.15 -13.68
N SER A 133 -14.87 -6.15 -13.69
CA SER A 133 -15.19 -7.51 -14.17
C SER A 133 -16.19 -8.26 -13.28
N ASP A 134 -16.30 -7.90 -12.00
CA ASP A 134 -17.15 -8.60 -11.03
C ASP A 134 -18.62 -8.10 -11.02
N LEU A 135 -18.92 -7.00 -11.72
CA LEU A 135 -20.28 -6.48 -11.86
C LEU A 135 -21.10 -7.18 -12.96
N LYS A 136 -20.46 -7.88 -13.90
CA LYS A 136 -21.15 -8.50 -15.06
C LYS A 136 -21.79 -9.86 -14.77
N LEU A 137 -21.46 -10.54 -13.68
CA LEU A 137 -22.10 -11.83 -13.35
C LEU A 137 -23.46 -11.68 -12.63
N GLY A 138 -23.74 -10.51 -12.06
CA GLY A 138 -24.99 -10.25 -11.33
C GLY A 138 -26.17 -9.78 -12.19
N SER A 139 -25.94 -9.38 -13.44
CA SER A 139 -26.99 -8.86 -14.33
C SER A 139 -27.41 -9.82 -15.46
N VAL A 140 -26.82 -11.02 -15.54
CA VAL A 140 -27.10 -12.01 -16.61
C VAL A 140 -27.99 -13.17 -16.12
N LEU A 141 -28.41 -13.17 -14.85
CA LEU A 141 -29.31 -14.20 -14.31
C LEU A 141 -30.75 -13.72 -14.05
N ASN A 142 -31.12 -12.53 -14.52
CA ASN A 142 -32.51 -12.03 -14.49
C ASN A 142 -32.95 -11.60 -15.90
N THR A 143 -33.03 -12.56 -16.81
CA THR A 143 -33.86 -12.49 -18.04
C THR A 143 -34.41 -13.87 -18.31
#